data_AF-A0A6J4MMG1-F1
#
_entry.id   AF-A0A6J4MMG1-F1
#
_cell.length_a   1.000
_cell.length_b   1.000
_cell.length_c   1.000
_cell.angle_alpha   90.00
_cell.angle_beta   90.00
_cell.angle_gamma   90.00
#
_symmetry.space_group_name_H-M   'P 1'
#
loop_
_entity.id
_entity.type
_entity.pdbx_description
1 polymer ?
#
loop_
_entity_poly.entity_id
_entity_poly.type
_entity_poly.pdbx_seq_one_letter_code
_entity_poly.pdbx_strand_id
1 'polypeptide(L)'
;MILPYDNASSNQARTQGENGLVRIKDGDRIVDTYVWQHDDKPLPADRELVIYEMHVADFSGGEADPLARGQYKHVVEKLDYLVELGINAIELMPVKEYPGDY
;
A
#
# COMPACT_ATOMS: atom_id res chain seq x y z
N MET A 1 18.65 14.27 14.67
CA MET A 1 18.30 13.95 16.06
C MET A 1 16.82 13.66 16.07
N ILE A 2 16.44 12.38 16.02
CA ILE A 2 15.04 11.92 15.96
C ILE A 2 14.78 11.21 17.28
N LEU A 3 13.73 11.60 18.00
CA LEU A 3 13.34 11.02 19.28
C LEU A 3 12.67 9.64 19.08
N PRO A 4 12.83 8.69 20.02
CA PRO A 4 12.23 7.37 19.90
C PRO A 4 10.73 7.40 20.23
N TYR A 5 9.93 6.68 19.44
CA TYR A 5 8.52 6.44 19.77
C TYR A 5 8.41 5.26 20.75
N ASP A 6 7.89 5.55 21.93
CA ASP A 6 7.59 4.59 23.01
C ASP A 6 6.16 4.05 22.83
N ASN A 7 6.01 2.73 22.82
CA ASN A 7 4.72 2.03 22.69
C ASN A 7 4.14 1.68 24.07
N ALA A 8 4.15 2.64 25.00
CA ALA A 8 3.57 2.43 26.31
C ALA A 8 2.04 2.61 26.28
N SER A 9 1.32 1.49 26.29
CA SER A 9 -0.07 1.40 26.75
C SER A 9 -0.19 2.04 28.14
N SER A 10 -0.49 3.34 28.20
CA SER A 10 -0.85 4.00 29.46
C SER A 10 -1.85 5.13 29.20
N ASN A 11 -3.02 4.98 29.83
CA ASN A 11 -3.96 6.07 30.04
C ASN A 11 -3.23 7.21 30.76
N GLN A 12 -2.86 8.28 30.04
CA GLN A 12 -2.44 9.54 30.66
C GLN A 12 -3.03 10.74 29.92
N ALA A 13 -3.22 11.80 30.71
CA ALA A 13 -4.18 12.87 30.54
C ALA A 13 -4.05 13.64 29.21
N ARG A 14 -5.22 14.05 28.68
CA ARG A 14 -5.38 14.91 27.50
C ARG A 14 -4.58 16.21 27.66
N THR A 15 -3.52 16.36 26.89
CA THR A 15 -2.92 17.66 26.59
C THR A 15 -3.82 18.39 25.59
N GLN A 16 -4.37 19.53 26.02
CA GLN A 16 -5.22 20.40 25.22
C GLN A 16 -4.37 21.05 24.11
N GLY A 17 -4.51 20.58 22.87
CA GLY A 17 -3.87 21.22 21.72
C GLY A 17 -3.57 20.34 20.50
N GLU A 18 -3.74 19.02 20.56
CA GLU A 18 -3.47 18.15 19.42
C GLU A 18 -4.74 17.87 18.60
N ASN A 19 -4.78 18.39 17.37
CA ASN A 19 -5.84 18.08 16.42
C ASN A 19 -5.61 16.67 15.85
N GLY A 20 -6.45 15.71 16.21
CA GLY A 20 -6.46 14.36 15.62
C GLY A 20 -7.56 14.22 14.55
N LEU A 21 -7.24 13.58 13.41
CA LEU A 21 -8.24 13.22 12.41
C LEU A 21 -8.93 11.93 12.85
N VAL A 22 -10.24 11.98 13.08
CA VAL A 22 -11.06 10.80 13.41
C VAL A 22 -12.13 10.63 12.34
N ARG A 23 -12.17 9.47 11.69
CA ARG A 23 -13.26 9.10 10.78
C ARG A 23 -14.29 8.30 11.57
N ILE A 24 -15.53 8.79 11.61
CA ILE A 24 -16.67 8.09 12.19
C ILE A 24 -17.54 7.59 11.04
N LYS A 25 -17.90 6.30 11.06
CA LYS A 25 -18.86 5.70 10.12
C LYS A 25 -19.85 4.88 10.93
N ASP A 26 -21.15 5.09 10.72
CA ASP A 26 -22.24 4.37 11.39
C ASP A 26 -22.20 4.43 12.93
N GLY A 27 -21.58 5.48 13.50
CA GLY A 27 -21.45 5.69 14.95
C GLY A 27 -20.17 5.12 15.56
N ASP A 28 -19.40 4.35 14.79
CA ASP A 28 -18.15 3.75 15.24
C ASP A 28 -16.93 4.54 14.77
N ARG A 29 -15.95 4.65 15.67
CA ARG A 29 -14.63 5.20 15.35
C ARG A 29 -13.89 4.21 14.46
N ILE A 30 -13.61 4.58 13.22
CA ILE A 30 -12.68 3.85 12.37
C ILE A 30 -11.29 4.40 12.63
N VAL A 31 -10.44 3.58 13.25
CA VAL A 31 -9.00 3.80 13.33
C VAL A 31 -8.37 2.68 12.52
N ASP A 32 -7.51 3.04 11.57
CA ASP A 32 -6.70 2.03 10.90
C ASP A 32 -5.69 1.46 11.92
N THR A 33 -5.64 0.14 12.04
CA THR A 33 -4.70 -0.58 12.91
C THR A 33 -3.51 -1.14 12.13
N TYR A 34 -3.41 -0.82 10.83
CA TYR A 34 -2.31 -1.27 10.00
C TYR A 34 -0.99 -0.65 10.45
N VAL A 35 0.01 -1.50 10.68
CA VAL A 35 1.37 -1.09 11.01
C VAL A 35 2.22 -1.21 9.76
N TRP A 36 2.69 -0.07 9.24
CA TRP A 36 3.60 -0.03 8.10
C TRP A 36 4.92 -0.73 8.43
N GLN A 37 5.47 -1.47 7.46
CA GLN A 37 6.62 -2.35 7.67
C GLN A 37 7.88 -1.96 6.87
N HIS A 38 7.76 -1.07 5.87
CA HIS A 38 8.79 -0.84 4.85
C HIS A 38 9.00 0.65 4.50
N ASP A 39 8.71 1.53 5.45
CA ASP A 39 8.87 2.99 5.35
C ASP A 39 10.33 3.46 5.52
N ASP A 40 11.23 2.55 5.88
CA ASP A 40 12.66 2.78 6.10
C ASP A 40 13.51 2.60 4.83
N LYS A 41 12.92 2.17 3.71
CA LYS A 41 13.66 1.90 2.47
C LYS A 41 13.79 3.14 1.59
N PRO A 42 15.01 3.57 1.23
CA PRO A 42 15.21 4.69 0.31
C PRO A 42 14.81 4.30 -1.12
N LEU A 43 14.26 5.27 -1.86
CA LEU A 43 14.00 5.10 -3.29
C LEU A 43 15.30 5.20 -4.11
N PRO A 44 15.41 4.47 -5.23
CA PRO A 44 16.49 4.69 -6.21
C PRO A 44 16.47 6.13 -6.74
N ALA A 45 17.61 6.60 -7.27
CA ALA A 45 17.63 7.88 -7.97
C ALA A 45 16.81 7.79 -9.28
N ASP A 46 16.19 8.88 -9.72
CA ASP A 46 15.29 8.89 -10.89
C ASP A 46 15.91 8.26 -12.15
N ARG A 47 17.20 8.51 -12.40
CA ARG A 47 17.95 7.96 -13.55
C ARG A 47 18.22 6.45 -13.48
N GLU A 48 17.94 5.83 -12.33
CA GLU A 48 18.14 4.41 -12.06
C GLU A 48 16.81 3.64 -12.07
N LEU A 49 15.68 4.33 -12.24
CA LEU A 49 14.36 3.72 -12.30
C LEU A 49 14.17 2.97 -13.63
N VAL A 50 13.76 1.72 -13.50
CA VAL A 50 13.26 0.87 -14.58
C VAL A 50 11.82 0.56 -14.22
N ILE A 51 10.91 1.32 -14.84
CA ILE A 51 9.49 1.34 -14.50
C ILE A 51 8.73 0.36 -15.39
N TYR A 52 7.87 -0.45 -14.76
CA TYR A 52 6.89 -1.28 -15.46
C TYR A 52 5.48 -0.75 -15.19
N GLU A 53 4.83 -0.23 -16.23
CA GLU A 53 3.43 0.19 -16.16
C GLU A 53 2.50 -1.02 -16.31
N MET A 54 1.52 -1.18 -15.39
CA MET A 54 0.59 -2.31 -15.41
C MET A 54 -0.82 -1.98 -14.93
N HIS A 55 -1.79 -2.71 -15.47
CA HIS A 55 -3.14 -2.80 -14.93
C HIS A 55 -3.30 -4.07 -14.08
N VAL A 56 -3.81 -3.92 -12.85
CA VAL A 56 -3.89 -5.01 -11.86
C VAL A 56 -4.67 -6.21 -12.41
N ALA A 57 -5.78 -5.98 -13.11
CA ALA A 57 -6.63 -7.05 -13.62
C ALA A 57 -6.07 -7.80 -14.83
N ASP A 58 -5.18 -7.17 -15.60
CA ASP A 58 -4.54 -7.80 -16.75
C ASP A 58 -3.31 -8.60 -16.31
N PHE A 59 -2.63 -8.11 -15.26
CA PHE A 59 -1.43 -8.75 -14.71
C PHE A 59 -1.75 -9.93 -13.78
N SER A 60 -2.85 -9.84 -13.03
CA SER A 60 -3.33 -10.94 -12.18
C SER A 60 -4.46 -11.70 -12.88
N GLY A 61 -4.32 -13.02 -13.07
CA GLY A 61 -5.38 -13.90 -13.56
C GLY A 61 -5.65 -13.88 -15.07
N GLY A 62 -6.33 -14.92 -15.57
CA GLY A 62 -6.74 -15.01 -16.98
C GLY A 62 -6.71 -16.44 -17.52
N GLU A 63 -6.80 -16.61 -18.84
CA GLU A 63 -6.82 -17.97 -19.42
C GLU A 63 -5.53 -18.76 -19.16
N ALA A 64 -4.40 -18.05 -19.03
CA ALA A 64 -3.09 -18.63 -18.75
C ALA A 64 -2.70 -18.60 -17.26
N ASP A 65 -3.55 -18.05 -16.38
CA ASP A 65 -3.27 -17.89 -14.95
C ASP A 65 -4.50 -18.33 -14.13
N PRO A 66 -4.40 -19.42 -13.35
CA PRO A 66 -5.53 -19.98 -12.61
C PRO A 66 -6.08 -19.05 -11.52
N LEU A 67 -5.38 -17.97 -11.21
CA LEU A 67 -5.81 -17.00 -10.21
C LEU A 67 -6.93 -16.08 -10.72
N ALA A 68 -7.76 -15.59 -9.81
CA ALA A 68 -8.80 -14.62 -10.15
C ALA A 68 -8.19 -13.28 -10.59
N ARG A 69 -8.85 -12.63 -11.56
CA ARG A 69 -8.46 -11.31 -12.05
C ARG A 69 -8.67 -10.20 -11.02
N GLY A 70 -7.81 -9.20 -11.06
CA GLY A 70 -8.01 -7.92 -10.37
C GLY A 70 -7.68 -7.92 -8.88
N GLN A 71 -6.98 -8.96 -8.38
CA GLN A 71 -6.68 -9.08 -6.96
C GLN A 71 -5.22 -8.68 -6.69
N TYR A 72 -5.00 -7.64 -5.87
CA TYR A 72 -3.66 -7.16 -5.51
C TYR A 72 -2.76 -8.25 -4.93
N LYS A 73 -3.32 -9.19 -4.13
CA LYS A 73 -2.56 -10.32 -3.58
C LYS A 73 -1.89 -11.18 -4.67
N HIS A 74 -2.55 -11.39 -5.80
CA HIS A 74 -2.00 -12.19 -6.90
C HIS A 74 -0.92 -11.42 -7.68
N VAL A 75 -0.93 -10.09 -7.63
CA VAL A 75 0.21 -9.27 -8.11
C VAL A 75 1.40 -9.44 -7.19
N VAL A 76 1.19 -9.40 -5.86
CA VAL A 76 2.24 -9.57 -4.85
C VAL A 76 2.96 -10.91 -5.00
N GLU A 77 2.21 -11.99 -5.26
CA GLU A 77 2.76 -13.34 -5.51
C GLU A 77 3.69 -13.42 -6.74
N LYS A 78 3.65 -12.43 -7.63
CA LYS A 78 4.46 -12.38 -8.86
C LYS A 78 5.55 -11.29 -8.84
N LEU A 79 5.79 -10.63 -7.71
CA LEU A 79 6.81 -9.58 -7.64
C LEU A 79 8.22 -10.12 -7.93
N ASP A 80 8.50 -11.37 -7.56
CA ASP A 80 9.78 -12.02 -7.85
C ASP A 80 10.07 -12.06 -9.35
N TYR A 81 9.05 -12.31 -10.20
CA TYR A 81 9.19 -12.27 -11.65
C TYR A 81 9.62 -10.88 -12.16
N LEU A 82 9.07 -9.80 -11.61
CA LEU A 82 9.42 -8.45 -12.00
C LEU A 82 10.85 -8.10 -11.59
N VAL A 83 11.26 -8.56 -10.40
CA VAL A 83 12.65 -8.41 -9.92
C VAL A 83 13.62 -9.17 -10.83
N GLU A 84 13.30 -10.41 -11.21
CA GLU A 84 14.10 -11.21 -12.15
C GLU A 84 14.21 -10.57 -13.54
N LEU A 85 13.15 -9.90 -14.00
CA LEU A 85 13.16 -9.12 -15.24
C LEU A 85 14.03 -7.85 -15.15
N GLY A 86 14.40 -7.42 -13.94
CA GLY A 86 15.22 -6.23 -13.68
C GLY A 86 14.41 -4.96 -13.43
N ILE A 87 13.10 -5.07 -13.20
CA ILE A 87 12.22 -3.95 -12.86
C ILE A 87 12.43 -3.58 -11.40
N ASN A 88 12.48 -2.28 -11.09
CA ASN A 88 12.63 -1.77 -9.72
C ASN A 88 11.53 -0.80 -9.29
N ALA A 89 10.61 -0.44 -10.19
CA ALA A 89 9.45 0.39 -9.91
C ALA A 89 8.23 -0.09 -10.71
N ILE A 90 7.05 -0.01 -10.11
CA ILE A 90 5.78 -0.37 -10.74
C ILE A 90 4.91 0.89 -10.82
N GLU A 91 4.44 1.20 -12.02
CA GLU A 91 3.43 2.24 -12.24
C GLU A 91 2.07 1.57 -12.41
N LEU A 92 1.17 1.78 -11.45
CA LEU A 92 -0.17 1.18 -11.50
C LEU A 92 -1.13 2.08 -12.27
N MET A 93 -1.76 1.51 -13.30
CA MET A 93 -2.93 2.09 -13.94
C MET A 93 -4.11 2.19 -12.95
N PRO A 94 -5.09 3.08 -13.18
CA PRO A 94 -5.85 3.72 -12.11
C PRO A 94 -6.37 2.78 -11.01
N VAL A 95 -5.90 3.02 -9.79
CA VAL A 95 -6.29 2.26 -8.57
C VAL A 95 -7.39 2.92 -7.74
N LYS A 96 -7.81 4.12 -8.14
CA LYS A 96 -8.91 4.83 -7.46
C LYS A 96 -10.23 4.18 -7.83
N GLU A 97 -11.15 4.17 -6.87
CA GLU A 97 -12.53 3.77 -7.11
C GLU A 97 -13.12 4.60 -8.27
N TYR A 98 -13.70 3.89 -9.23
CA TYR A 98 -14.36 4.47 -10.40
C TYR A 98 -15.70 3.75 -10.60
N PRO A 99 -16.77 4.42 -11.08
CA PRO A 99 -18.10 3.83 -11.25
C PRO A 99 -18.23 2.81 -12.40
N GLY A 100 -17.22 1.96 -12.62
CA GLY A 100 -17.28 0.86 -13.58
C GLY A 100 -17.62 -0.46 -12.91
N ASP A 101 -18.41 -1.30 -13.59
CA ASP A 101 -18.58 -2.71 -13.24
C ASP A 101 -17.40 -3.52 -13.85
N TYR A 102 -16.77 -4.40 -13.07
CA TYR A 102 -15.74 -5.35 -13.52
C TYR A 102 -16.36 -6.64 -14.05
#